data_AF-A0A8D8UU40-F1
#
_entry.id   AF-A0A8D8UU40-F1
#
_cell.length_a   1.000
_cell.length_b   1.000
_cell.length_c   1.000
_cell.angle_alpha   90.00
_cell.angle_beta   90.00
_cell.angle_gamma   90.00
#
_symmetry.space_group_name_H-M   'P 1'
#
loop_
_entity.id
_entity.type
_entity.pdbx_description
1 polymer ?
#
loop_
_entity_poly.entity_id
_entity_poly.type
_entity_poly.pdbx_seq_one_letter_code
_entity_poly.pdbx_strand_id
1 'polypeptide(L)'
;MKDEEEEKDDEEDTEEEDQEGEEKTEEKEEMKDSEVDKEDLKIYYQNCNGLRTKYNQFKSNCDYRDYDLICLTETWLNGNIHIGDYFSSGDYKVFREDRYHYDDRKGGGVIIAVRQNKFIVERRTDLETDEVESIWIQVSMGTDCFPLLIGNLYLPPVNCNMPNRIVRNYCEFLVEKVDVSKYNVICIGDFNAPEPSARFNIIDDLFSDLNIRQQNSVRPSNPNYNLLDFAAANFPLSVKWEPGMVSPDEKHPSILVRFSKGIFQDKYSFLGNTETE
;
A
#
# COMPACT_ATOMS: atom_id res chain seq x y z
N MET A 1 -24.74 -89.14 29.65
CA MET A 1 -25.84 -88.16 29.63
C MET A 1 -25.25 -86.85 29.18
N LYS A 2 -25.56 -86.34 28.00
CA LYS A 2 -25.88 -87.00 26.72
C LYS A 2 -25.13 -86.13 25.68
N ASP A 3 -24.25 -86.73 24.89
CA ASP A 3 -24.42 -86.92 23.43
C ASP A 3 -24.33 -85.53 22.72
N GLU A 4 -23.28 -85.19 21.97
CA GLU A 4 -22.98 -85.65 20.58
C GLU A 4 -24.04 -85.10 19.57
N GLU A 5 -23.80 -84.87 18.28
CA GLU A 5 -22.65 -85.10 17.37
C GLU A 5 -21.78 -83.79 17.19
N GLU A 6 -20.93 -83.48 16.18
CA GLU A 6 -20.41 -84.15 14.96
C GLU A 6 -18.94 -83.72 14.60
N GLU A 7 -18.62 -83.18 13.40
CA GLU A 7 -17.25 -83.09 12.77
C GLU A 7 -16.91 -81.70 12.14
N LYS A 8 -15.63 -81.26 12.00
CA LYS A 8 -14.66 -81.30 10.84
C LYS A 8 -15.15 -80.67 9.50
N ASP A 9 -14.32 -80.10 8.61
CA ASP A 9 -13.14 -80.65 7.88
C ASP A 9 -12.12 -79.57 7.42
N ASP A 10 -11.03 -80.01 6.79
CA ASP A 10 -9.98 -79.20 6.13
C ASP A 10 -10.36 -78.83 4.67
N GLU A 11 -9.85 -77.71 4.13
CA GLU A 11 -9.64 -77.55 2.67
C GLU A 11 -8.55 -76.50 2.36
N GLU A 12 -7.77 -76.74 1.29
CA GLU A 12 -6.78 -75.81 0.71
C GLU A 12 -7.38 -75.12 -0.56
N ASP A 13 -6.58 -74.33 -1.28
CA ASP A 13 -6.91 -73.62 -2.53
C ASP A 13 -7.95 -72.46 -2.39
N THR A 14 -8.06 -71.48 -3.29
CA THR A 14 -7.39 -71.25 -4.59
C THR A 14 -6.67 -69.90 -4.68
N GLU A 15 -5.80 -69.76 -5.67
CA GLU A 15 -5.36 -68.47 -6.23
C GLU A 15 -6.53 -67.77 -6.96
N GLU A 16 -6.53 -66.43 -7.01
CA GLU A 16 -6.69 -65.59 -8.23
C GLU A 16 -6.90 -64.08 -7.87
N GLU A 17 -6.42 -63.25 -8.80
CA GLU A 17 -6.57 -61.81 -9.13
C GLU A 17 -7.60 -60.94 -8.34
N ASP A 18 -7.36 -59.66 -8.04
CA ASP A 18 -7.16 -58.54 -9.00
C ASP A 18 -5.94 -57.63 -8.75
N GLN A 19 -5.24 -57.24 -9.83
CA GLN A 19 -4.21 -56.20 -9.86
C GLN A 19 -4.69 -54.90 -10.53
N GLU A 20 -5.66 -54.18 -9.94
CA GLU A 20 -6.12 -52.86 -10.46
C GLU A 20 -5.89 -51.66 -9.50
N GLY A 21 -5.00 -51.81 -8.49
CA GLY A 21 -4.86 -50.84 -7.40
C GLY A 21 -3.94 -49.63 -7.64
N GLU A 22 -2.80 -49.80 -8.33
CA GLU A 22 -1.63 -48.92 -8.11
C GLU A 22 -1.32 -47.92 -9.25
N GLU A 23 -1.84 -48.11 -10.47
CA GLU A 23 -1.44 -47.33 -11.67
C GLU A 23 -2.17 -45.97 -11.82
N LYS A 24 -2.58 -45.33 -10.70
CA LYS A 24 -3.34 -44.05 -10.70
C LYS A 24 -2.85 -43.00 -9.70
N THR A 25 -1.62 -43.14 -9.18
CA THR A 25 -1.08 -42.19 -8.17
C THR A 25 0.11 -41.35 -8.66
N GLU A 26 0.69 -41.60 -9.84
CA GLU A 26 1.91 -40.91 -10.29
C GLU A 26 1.68 -39.65 -11.15
N GLU A 27 0.56 -39.53 -11.90
CA GLU A 27 0.28 -38.36 -12.76
C GLU A 27 -0.21 -37.09 -12.01
N LYS A 28 0.32 -36.78 -10.82
CA LYS A 28 -0.06 -35.58 -10.05
C LYS A 28 1.05 -34.76 -9.40
N GLU A 29 2.33 -35.14 -9.54
CA GLU A 29 3.44 -34.34 -8.98
C GLU A 29 4.12 -33.40 -9.99
N GLU A 30 3.98 -33.62 -11.31
CA GLU A 30 4.50 -32.71 -12.34
C GLU A 30 3.51 -31.60 -12.76
N MET A 31 3.23 -30.68 -11.82
CA MET A 31 3.12 -29.25 -12.16
C MET A 31 3.28 -28.36 -10.92
N LYS A 32 4.47 -28.42 -10.30
CA LYS A 32 5.03 -27.23 -9.68
C LYS A 32 5.48 -26.28 -10.77
N ASP A 33 4.53 -25.47 -11.27
CA ASP A 33 4.86 -24.16 -11.82
C ASP A 33 5.82 -23.49 -10.85
N SER A 34 6.94 -22.97 -11.35
CA SER A 34 7.89 -22.29 -10.49
C SER A 34 7.22 -21.03 -9.94
N GLU A 35 6.97 -21.00 -8.63
CA GLU A 35 6.59 -19.78 -7.93
C GLU A 35 7.75 -18.78 -8.07
N VAL A 36 7.71 -17.99 -9.14
CA VAL A 36 8.46 -16.75 -9.26
C VAL A 36 7.98 -15.89 -8.09
N ASP A 37 8.84 -15.78 -7.07
CA ASP A 37 8.58 -15.07 -5.83
C ASP A 37 7.96 -13.71 -6.16
N LYS A 38 6.64 -13.59 -5.93
CA LYS A 38 5.80 -12.52 -6.49
C LYS A 38 5.95 -11.25 -5.66
N GLU A 39 7.19 -10.73 -5.55
CA GLU A 39 7.64 -9.69 -4.62
C GLU A 39 6.54 -8.67 -4.32
N ASP A 40 5.94 -8.80 -3.13
CA ASP A 40 5.03 -7.82 -2.58
C ASP A 40 5.80 -6.53 -2.32
N LEU A 41 5.39 -5.45 -2.98
CA LEU A 41 5.89 -4.12 -2.72
C LEU A 41 5.21 -3.58 -1.46
N LYS A 42 6.03 -3.19 -0.48
CA LYS A 42 5.62 -2.74 0.87
C LYS A 42 5.68 -1.21 0.97
N ILE A 43 4.52 -0.55 1.08
CA ILE A 43 4.44 0.88 1.37
C ILE A 43 3.95 1.05 2.82
N TYR A 44 4.84 1.57 3.68
CA TYR A 44 4.48 1.96 5.03
C TYR A 44 3.94 3.39 5.06
N TYR A 45 2.91 3.65 5.85
CA TYR A 45 2.38 4.99 6.09
C TYR A 45 2.18 5.31 7.57
N GLN A 46 2.54 6.53 7.95
CA GLN A 46 2.22 7.11 9.26
C GLN A 46 2.09 8.65 9.21
N ASN A 47 0.96 9.18 9.68
CA ASN A 47 0.90 10.53 10.22
C ASN A 47 1.75 10.58 11.51
N CYS A 48 2.82 11.37 11.48
CA CYS A 48 3.81 11.40 12.56
C CYS A 48 3.39 12.26 13.75
N ASN A 49 2.41 13.17 13.61
CA ASN A 49 2.07 14.24 14.56
C ASN A 49 3.32 14.81 15.28
N GLY A 50 4.21 15.43 14.50
CA GLY A 50 5.51 15.95 14.94
C GLY A 50 6.62 14.89 14.94
N LEU A 51 7.22 14.62 13.79
CA LEU A 51 8.41 13.75 13.68
C LEU A 51 9.66 14.37 14.32
N ARG A 52 9.81 15.71 14.24
CA ARG A 52 10.95 16.51 14.74
C ARG A 52 11.39 16.19 16.17
N THR A 53 10.46 15.89 17.08
CA THR A 53 10.76 15.59 18.49
C THR A 53 10.96 14.10 18.77
N LYS A 54 10.68 13.24 17.79
CA LYS A 54 10.63 11.77 17.92
C LYS A 54 11.77 11.07 17.17
N TYR A 55 12.78 11.82 16.70
CA TYR A 55 13.83 11.36 15.78
C TYR A 55 14.56 10.09 16.23
N ASN A 56 14.94 9.96 17.51
CA ASN A 56 15.59 8.75 18.04
C ASN A 56 14.68 7.50 17.90
N GLN A 57 13.39 7.64 18.21
CA GLN A 57 12.41 6.55 18.09
C GLN A 57 12.21 6.17 16.61
N PHE A 58 12.04 7.17 15.74
CA PHE A 58 11.89 6.97 14.31
C PHE A 58 13.10 6.26 13.71
N LYS A 59 14.31 6.80 13.93
CA LYS A 59 15.53 6.29 13.32
C LYS A 59 15.78 4.84 13.71
N SER A 60 15.72 4.52 15.01
CA SER A 60 15.86 3.14 15.47
C SER A 60 14.84 2.20 14.82
N ASN A 61 13.57 2.62 14.73
CA ASN A 61 12.52 1.79 14.10
C ASN A 61 12.64 1.71 12.56
N CYS A 62 13.20 2.74 11.90
CA CYS A 62 13.44 2.74 10.46
C CYS A 62 14.60 1.82 10.09
N ASP A 63 15.71 1.89 10.83
CA ASP A 63 16.92 1.07 10.61
C ASP A 63 16.64 -0.45 10.74
N TYR A 64 15.61 -0.87 11.50
CA TYR A 64 15.22 -2.27 11.66
C TYR A 64 14.14 -2.77 10.69
N ARG A 65 13.60 -1.94 9.79
CA ARG A 65 12.44 -2.29 8.96
C ARG A 65 12.76 -2.38 7.47
N ASP A 66 12.23 -3.40 6.83
CA ASP A 66 12.38 -3.64 5.39
C ASP A 66 11.07 -3.29 4.66
N TYR A 67 10.91 -2.01 4.35
CA TYR A 67 9.85 -1.48 3.49
C TYR A 67 10.44 -0.91 2.20
N ASP A 68 9.72 -1.07 1.09
CA ASP A 68 10.12 -0.52 -0.22
C ASP A 68 9.90 1.00 -0.27
N LEU A 69 8.83 1.49 0.36
CA LEU A 69 8.54 2.90 0.52
C LEU A 69 8.03 3.24 1.93
N ILE A 70 8.30 4.47 2.36
CA ILE A 70 7.86 5.06 3.62
C ILE A 70 7.23 6.43 3.31
N CYS A 71 5.91 6.55 3.49
CA CYS A 71 5.14 7.78 3.30
C CYS A 71 4.78 8.38 4.67
N LEU A 72 5.12 9.64 4.92
CA LEU A 72 4.89 10.30 6.22
C LEU A 72 4.20 11.65 6.03
N THR A 73 3.31 12.01 6.94
CA THR A 73 2.67 13.34 7.04
C THR A 73 2.86 13.93 8.44
N GLU A 74 2.60 15.22 8.62
CA GLU A 74 2.81 15.94 9.89
C GLU A 74 4.22 15.71 10.46
N THR A 75 5.23 15.85 9.60
CA THR A 75 6.63 15.60 9.98
C THR A 75 7.22 16.75 10.81
N TRP A 76 6.75 17.98 10.62
CA TRP A 76 7.18 19.20 11.34
C TRP A 76 8.69 19.45 11.23
N LEU A 77 9.31 18.96 10.16
CA LEU A 77 10.68 19.28 9.82
C LEU A 77 10.73 20.67 9.14
N ASN A 78 11.92 21.26 9.08
CA ASN A 78 12.17 22.52 8.37
C ASN A 78 13.57 22.50 7.73
N GLY A 79 13.87 23.45 6.86
CA GLY A 79 15.11 23.47 6.05
C GLY A 79 16.44 23.48 6.84
N ASN A 80 16.40 23.67 8.16
CA ASN A 80 17.59 23.56 9.03
C ASN A 80 17.85 22.12 9.53
N ILE A 81 16.94 21.18 9.25
CA ILE A 81 17.01 19.79 9.71
C ILE A 81 17.48 18.90 8.56
N HIS A 82 18.62 18.24 8.77
CA HIS A 82 19.22 17.34 7.80
C HIS A 82 18.48 15.99 7.77
N ILE A 83 18.21 15.46 6.57
CA ILE A 83 17.37 14.27 6.41
C ILE A 83 18.09 12.96 6.79
N GLY A 84 19.43 12.95 6.71
CA GLY A 84 20.26 11.81 7.15
C GLY A 84 20.25 11.58 8.67
N ASP A 85 19.64 12.49 9.44
CA ASP A 85 19.47 12.36 10.88
C ASP A 85 18.29 11.40 11.22
N TYR A 86 17.44 11.11 10.22
CA TYR A 86 16.23 10.28 10.32
C TYR A 86 16.38 8.99 9.50
N PHE A 87 16.94 9.08 8.29
CA PHE A 87 17.17 7.94 7.40
C PHE A 87 18.67 7.66 7.26
N SER A 88 19.10 6.42 7.45
CA SER A 88 20.51 6.03 7.30
C SER A 88 21.03 6.28 5.88
N SER A 89 22.29 6.72 5.80
CA SER A 89 22.94 7.10 4.54
C SER A 89 23.13 5.88 3.64
N GLY A 90 22.35 5.81 2.56
CA GLY A 90 22.38 4.71 1.59
C GLY A 90 21.15 3.80 1.63
N ASP A 91 20.25 3.96 2.61
CA ASP A 91 19.07 3.09 2.75
C ASP A 91 17.88 3.58 1.91
N TYR A 92 17.65 4.90 1.88
CA TYR A 92 16.50 5.52 1.22
C TYR A 92 16.86 6.80 0.44
N LYS A 93 16.33 6.91 -0.79
CA LYS A 93 16.20 8.17 -1.53
C LYS A 93 14.98 8.90 -0.98
N VAL A 94 15.19 10.03 -0.32
CA VAL A 94 14.11 10.77 0.36
C VAL A 94 13.66 11.98 -0.45
N PHE A 95 12.38 12.00 -0.82
CA PHE A 95 11.66 13.18 -1.29
C PHE A 95 10.93 13.81 -0.11
N ARG A 96 10.98 15.14 0.00
CA ARG A 96 10.49 15.89 1.16
C ARG A 96 9.91 17.24 0.75
N GLU A 97 8.94 17.70 1.52
CA GLU A 97 8.34 19.03 1.48
C GLU A 97 8.08 19.48 2.91
N ASP A 98 8.55 20.69 3.25
CA ASP A 98 8.37 21.29 4.57
C ASP A 98 7.32 22.40 4.49
N ARG A 99 6.50 22.57 5.54
CA ARG A 99 5.57 23.70 5.60
C ARG A 99 6.33 25.01 5.82
N TYR A 100 6.41 25.85 4.79
CA TYR A 100 7.02 27.18 4.91
C TYR A 100 6.11 28.14 5.70
N HIS A 101 6.39 28.28 7.00
CA HIS A 101 5.69 29.21 7.89
C HIS A 101 6.66 30.01 8.76
N TYR A 102 6.33 31.29 9.00
CA TYR A 102 7.08 32.20 9.88
C TYR A 102 6.95 31.88 11.39
N ASP A 103 6.17 30.86 11.74
CA ASP A 103 5.95 30.41 13.12
C ASP A 103 6.24 28.89 13.20
N ASP A 104 7.42 28.53 13.73
CA ASP A 104 7.90 27.16 13.97
C ASP A 104 6.91 26.28 14.78
N ARG A 105 5.86 26.86 15.38
CA ARG A 105 4.83 26.15 16.17
C ARG A 105 3.66 25.66 15.32
N LYS A 106 3.56 26.03 14.05
CA LYS A 106 2.58 25.45 13.11
C LYS A 106 3.23 24.28 12.38
N GLY A 107 2.81 23.06 12.73
CA GLY A 107 3.21 21.81 12.08
C GLY A 107 2.80 21.70 10.60
N GLY A 108 3.14 20.56 9.99
CA GLY A 108 2.89 20.23 8.58
C GLY A 108 4.01 19.38 7.98
N GLY A 109 4.14 19.41 6.65
CA GLY A 109 5.22 18.81 5.87
C GLY A 109 5.10 17.30 5.68
N VAL A 110 5.43 16.84 4.47
CA VAL A 110 5.28 15.46 3.99
C VAL A 110 6.59 14.87 3.46
N ILE A 111 6.72 13.55 3.50
CA ILE A 111 7.88 12.79 3.01
C ILE A 111 7.42 11.57 2.20
N ILE A 112 8.10 11.26 1.09
CA ILE A 112 8.17 9.90 0.54
C ILE A 112 9.64 9.48 0.50
N ALA A 113 9.99 8.42 1.22
CA ALA A 113 11.29 7.79 1.16
C ALA A 113 11.20 6.45 0.41
N VAL A 114 12.04 6.27 -0.61
CA VAL A 114 12.07 5.07 -1.48
C VAL A 114 13.35 4.29 -1.24
N ARG A 115 13.27 2.96 -1.08
CA ARG A 115 14.45 2.08 -0.86
C ARG A 115 15.50 2.33 -1.94
N GLN A 116 16.67 2.78 -1.53
CA GLN A 116 17.75 3.24 -2.42
C GLN A 116 18.18 2.10 -3.35
N ASN A 117 18.46 2.43 -4.61
CA ASN A 117 18.87 1.52 -5.68
C ASN A 117 17.87 0.39 -6.06
N LYS A 118 16.74 0.20 -5.36
CA LYS A 118 15.74 -0.83 -5.71
C LYS A 118 14.80 -0.40 -6.84
N PHE A 119 14.61 0.90 -7.05
CA PHE A 119 13.68 1.45 -8.05
C PHE A 119 14.25 2.67 -8.78
N ILE A 120 13.87 2.83 -10.05
CA ILE A 120 14.04 4.09 -10.79
C ILE A 120 12.85 4.98 -10.45
N VAL A 121 13.12 6.14 -9.84
CA VAL A 121 12.08 7.07 -9.34
C VAL A 121 12.37 8.54 -9.61
N GLU A 122 11.34 9.24 -10.09
CA GLU A 122 11.30 10.69 -10.34
C GLU A 122 10.19 11.37 -9.50
N ARG A 123 10.35 12.66 -9.20
CA ARG A 123 9.31 13.47 -8.53
C ARG A 123 8.47 14.17 -9.59
N ARG A 124 7.15 14.03 -9.49
CA ARG A 124 6.15 14.61 -10.40
C ARG A 124 5.65 15.93 -9.85
N THR A 125 6.53 16.92 -9.82
CA THR A 125 6.23 18.30 -9.34
C THR A 125 5.17 19.00 -10.18
N ASP A 126 4.81 18.45 -11.34
CA ASP A 126 3.68 18.86 -12.17
C ASP A 126 2.30 18.44 -11.61
N LEU A 127 2.27 17.71 -10.49
CA LEU A 127 1.09 17.27 -9.73
C LEU A 127 1.01 17.89 -8.31
N GLU A 128 1.95 18.77 -7.97
CA GLU A 128 2.11 19.37 -6.63
C GLU A 128 1.71 20.87 -6.68
N THR A 129 1.16 21.43 -5.60
CA THR A 129 0.76 22.85 -5.55
C THR A 129 1.06 23.50 -4.20
N ASP A 130 1.38 24.80 -4.20
CA ASP A 130 1.66 25.59 -2.98
C ASP A 130 0.50 25.61 -1.95
N GLU A 131 -0.70 25.18 -2.36
CA GLU A 131 -1.91 25.18 -1.54
C GLU A 131 -2.13 23.86 -0.78
N VAL A 132 -1.61 22.73 -1.28
CA VAL A 132 -1.87 21.38 -0.76
C VAL A 132 -0.56 20.63 -0.61
N GLU A 133 -0.20 20.29 0.64
CA GLU A 133 1.00 19.51 0.92
C GLU A 133 0.90 18.11 0.31
N SER A 134 1.70 17.89 -0.72
CA SER A 134 1.69 16.65 -1.47
C SER A 134 3.05 16.41 -2.12
N ILE A 135 3.52 15.17 -2.02
CA ILE A 135 4.62 14.70 -2.85
C ILE A 135 4.05 13.67 -3.80
N TRP A 136 4.33 13.85 -5.08
CA TRP A 136 4.06 12.86 -6.10
C TRP A 136 5.37 12.29 -6.63
N ILE A 137 5.49 10.97 -6.66
CA ILE A 137 6.58 10.28 -7.34
C ILE A 137 6.05 9.29 -8.36
N GLN A 138 6.84 9.05 -9.39
CA GLN A 138 6.60 8.02 -10.39
C GLN A 138 7.70 6.96 -10.27
N VAL A 139 7.29 5.70 -10.17
CA VAL A 139 8.13 4.53 -10.00
C VAL A 139 8.07 3.68 -11.27
N SER A 140 9.21 3.42 -11.90
CA SER A 140 9.27 2.45 -12.99
C SER A 140 9.07 1.03 -12.43
N MET A 141 8.12 0.29 -13.01
CA MET A 141 7.76 -1.07 -12.60
C MET A 141 8.35 -2.16 -13.51
N GLY A 142 9.16 -1.76 -14.50
CA GLY A 142 9.63 -2.60 -15.61
C GLY A 142 9.47 -1.88 -16.95
N THR A 143 9.87 -2.54 -18.03
CA THR A 143 9.66 -2.09 -19.42
C THR A 143 8.22 -2.28 -19.86
N ASP A 144 7.61 -3.40 -19.48
CA ASP A 144 6.33 -3.89 -19.99
C ASP A 144 5.21 -3.80 -18.94
N CYS A 145 5.29 -2.76 -18.10
CA CYS A 145 4.37 -2.51 -16.99
C CYS A 145 4.11 -1.00 -16.88
N PHE A 146 2.85 -0.59 -16.73
CA PHE A 146 2.56 0.84 -16.52
C PHE A 146 3.27 1.34 -15.25
N PRO A 147 3.95 2.51 -15.30
CA PRO A 147 4.60 3.08 -14.14
C PRO A 147 3.61 3.32 -13.01
N LEU A 148 4.10 3.19 -11.78
CA LEU A 148 3.34 3.39 -10.55
C LEU A 148 3.50 4.83 -10.07
N LEU A 149 2.42 5.60 -10.16
CA LEU A 149 2.30 6.96 -9.65
C LEU A 149 1.81 6.90 -8.19
N ILE A 150 2.58 7.52 -7.28
CA ILE A 150 2.36 7.50 -5.83
C ILE A 150 2.24 8.93 -5.34
N GLY A 151 1.05 9.31 -4.87
CA GLY A 151 0.82 10.55 -4.13
C GLY A 151 0.80 10.29 -2.63
N ASN A 152 1.63 11.00 -1.86
CA ASN A 152 1.50 11.12 -0.41
C ASN A 152 0.96 12.51 -0.06
N LEU A 153 -0.24 12.59 0.51
CA LEU A 153 -0.99 13.82 0.71
C LEU A 153 -1.23 14.14 2.19
N TYR A 154 -1.24 15.42 2.53
CA TYR A 154 -1.83 15.92 3.77
C TYR A 154 -2.79 17.07 3.50
N LEU A 155 -4.05 16.92 3.93
CA LEU A 155 -5.05 17.97 3.86
C LEU A 155 -5.33 18.52 5.27
N PRO A 156 -4.94 19.78 5.60
CA PRO A 156 -5.22 20.39 6.90
C PRO A 156 -6.73 20.33 7.25
N PRO A 157 -7.12 20.15 8.53
CA PRO A 157 -8.54 20.13 8.91
C PRO A 157 -9.31 21.38 8.47
N VAL A 158 -10.59 21.19 8.12
CA VAL A 158 -11.50 22.24 7.60
C VAL A 158 -11.58 23.46 8.52
N ASN A 159 -11.63 23.19 9.82
CA ASN A 159 -11.71 24.18 10.89
C ASN A 159 -10.36 24.81 11.27
N CYS A 160 -9.24 24.30 10.74
CA CYS A 160 -7.89 24.73 11.13
C CYS A 160 -7.23 25.67 10.11
N ASN A 161 -7.13 25.29 8.83
CA ASN A 161 -6.56 26.19 7.79
C ASN A 161 -7.11 26.01 6.36
N MET A 162 -7.79 24.90 5.98
CA MET A 162 -8.09 24.62 4.55
C MET A 162 -9.60 24.52 4.23
N PRO A 163 -10.20 25.54 3.56
CA PRO A 163 -11.55 25.47 3.04
C PRO A 163 -11.72 24.40 1.95
N ASN A 164 -12.89 23.75 1.91
CA ASN A 164 -13.21 22.71 0.93
C ASN A 164 -13.12 23.15 -0.55
N ARG A 165 -13.16 24.47 -0.86
CA ARG A 165 -12.91 24.97 -2.21
C ARG A 165 -11.47 24.68 -2.67
N ILE A 166 -10.48 24.83 -1.80
CA ILE A 166 -9.07 24.55 -2.14
C ILE A 166 -8.92 23.05 -2.44
N VAL A 167 -9.49 22.20 -1.58
CA VAL A 167 -9.52 20.74 -1.79
C VAL A 167 -10.16 20.40 -3.15
N ARG A 168 -11.33 20.96 -3.47
CA ARG A 168 -12.02 20.71 -4.75
C ARG A 168 -11.20 21.18 -5.95
N ASN A 169 -10.65 22.39 -5.93
CA ASN A 169 -9.78 22.90 -7.00
C ASN A 169 -8.58 21.97 -7.26
N TYR A 170 -7.94 21.47 -6.20
CA TYR A 170 -6.83 20.53 -6.30
C TYR A 170 -7.26 19.14 -6.81
N CYS A 171 -8.45 18.67 -6.45
CA CYS A 171 -9.04 17.45 -7.00
C CYS A 171 -9.29 17.58 -8.51
N GLU A 172 -9.93 18.68 -8.93
CA GLU A 172 -10.20 19.00 -10.35
C GLU A 172 -8.89 19.09 -11.16
N PHE A 173 -7.84 19.69 -10.58
CA PHE A 173 -6.50 19.72 -11.16
C PHE A 173 -5.88 18.32 -11.31
N LEU A 174 -5.97 17.45 -10.30
CA LEU A 174 -5.47 16.06 -10.42
C LEU A 174 -6.22 15.26 -11.49
N VAL A 175 -7.54 15.44 -11.63
CA VAL A 175 -8.33 14.82 -12.71
C VAL A 175 -7.89 15.30 -14.10
N GLU A 176 -7.45 16.54 -14.25
CA GLU A 176 -6.87 17.05 -15.51
C GLU A 176 -5.48 16.44 -15.82
N LYS A 177 -4.65 16.16 -14.81
CA LYS A 177 -3.24 15.76 -14.99
C LYS A 177 -2.95 14.26 -14.90
N VAL A 178 -3.76 13.49 -14.16
CA VAL A 178 -3.46 12.08 -13.85
C VAL A 178 -4.15 11.14 -14.83
N ASP A 179 -3.43 10.80 -15.90
CA ASP A 179 -3.91 9.86 -16.92
C ASP A 179 -3.86 8.40 -16.43
N VAL A 180 -4.95 7.94 -15.83
CA VAL A 180 -5.09 6.59 -15.28
C VAL A 180 -5.11 5.46 -16.33
N SER A 181 -5.08 5.79 -17.63
CA SER A 181 -4.82 4.81 -18.70
C SER A 181 -3.33 4.49 -18.88
N LYS A 182 -2.44 5.37 -18.40
CA LYS A 182 -0.97 5.24 -18.49
C LYS A 182 -0.29 4.92 -17.15
N TYR A 183 -1.00 5.10 -16.04
CA TYR A 183 -0.46 4.92 -14.69
C TYR A 183 -1.24 3.92 -13.86
N ASN A 184 -0.52 3.05 -13.15
CA ASN A 184 -1.03 2.50 -11.91
C ASN A 184 -0.97 3.62 -10.87
N VAL A 185 -2.08 3.95 -10.21
CA VAL A 185 -2.15 5.10 -9.30
C VAL A 185 -2.47 4.62 -7.89
N ILE A 186 -1.71 5.13 -6.91
CA ILE A 186 -2.05 5.05 -5.50
C ILE A 186 -1.96 6.43 -4.83
N CYS A 187 -3.03 6.81 -4.16
CA CYS A 187 -3.10 7.96 -3.26
C CYS A 187 -3.07 7.43 -1.82
N ILE A 188 -2.13 7.92 -1.01
CA ILE A 188 -2.02 7.61 0.42
C ILE A 188 -1.85 8.90 1.21
N GLY A 189 -2.36 8.99 2.44
CA GLY A 189 -2.26 10.24 3.20
C GLY A 189 -3.34 10.44 4.25
N ASP A 190 -3.24 11.57 4.95
CA ASP A 190 -4.28 12.06 5.86
C ASP A 190 -5.11 13.12 5.15
N PHE A 191 -6.34 12.77 4.82
CA PHE A 191 -7.25 13.63 4.07
C PHE A 191 -8.08 14.55 5.00
N ASN A 192 -8.03 14.34 6.32
CA ASN A 192 -8.92 14.95 7.32
C ASN A 192 -10.38 15.03 6.82
N ALA A 193 -10.85 13.96 6.19
CA ALA A 193 -12.11 13.87 5.45
C ALA A 193 -13.07 12.88 6.13
N PRO A 194 -13.58 13.18 7.34
CA PRO A 194 -14.42 12.26 8.09
C PRO A 194 -15.72 11.97 7.35
N GLU A 195 -16.18 10.72 7.38
CA GLU A 195 -17.50 10.33 6.90
C GLU A 195 -18.54 10.50 8.02
N PRO A 196 -19.74 11.07 7.76
CA PRO A 196 -20.11 11.84 6.58
C PRO A 196 -19.63 13.30 6.69
N SER A 197 -19.08 13.85 5.60
CA SER A 197 -18.81 15.29 5.52
C SER A 197 -18.73 15.78 4.08
N ALA A 198 -18.98 17.08 3.88
CA ALA A 198 -18.78 17.72 2.58
C ALA A 198 -17.32 17.73 2.09
N ARG A 199 -16.33 17.28 2.89
CA ARG A 199 -14.97 16.99 2.40
C ARG A 199 -14.84 15.54 1.95
N PHE A 200 -15.38 14.57 2.70
CA PHE A 200 -15.42 13.17 2.30
C PHE A 200 -15.97 13.03 0.88
N ASN A 201 -17.12 13.66 0.59
CA ASN A 201 -17.71 13.65 -0.75
C ASN A 201 -16.76 14.20 -1.85
N ILE A 202 -15.93 15.22 -1.57
CA ILE A 202 -14.98 15.76 -2.56
C ILE A 202 -13.84 14.76 -2.85
N ILE A 203 -13.45 13.97 -1.85
CA ILE A 203 -12.43 12.94 -2.01
C ILE A 203 -13.01 11.70 -2.69
N ASP A 204 -14.29 11.38 -2.44
CA ASP A 204 -15.03 10.30 -3.12
C ASP A 204 -15.35 10.65 -4.59
N ASP A 205 -15.68 11.92 -4.88
CA ASP A 205 -15.73 12.50 -6.24
C ASP A 205 -14.39 12.25 -6.96
N LEU A 206 -13.26 12.72 -6.38
CA LEU A 206 -11.91 12.55 -6.92
C LEU A 206 -11.54 11.08 -7.16
N PHE A 207 -11.85 10.21 -6.20
CA PHE A 207 -11.52 8.79 -6.28
C PHE A 207 -12.31 8.12 -7.41
N SER A 208 -13.59 8.48 -7.55
CA SER A 208 -14.44 8.02 -8.65
C SER A 208 -13.95 8.48 -10.02
N ASP A 209 -13.62 9.78 -10.17
CA ASP A 209 -13.14 10.36 -11.42
C ASP A 209 -11.79 9.76 -11.88
N LEU A 210 -10.89 9.46 -10.93
CA LEU A 210 -9.63 8.76 -11.21
C LEU A 210 -9.77 7.22 -11.28
N ASN A 211 -10.98 6.67 -11.13
CA ASN A 211 -11.21 5.21 -11.04
C ASN A 211 -10.28 4.50 -10.02
N ILE A 212 -9.93 5.20 -8.93
CA ILE A 212 -9.22 4.64 -7.78
C ILE A 212 -10.24 4.35 -6.68
N ARG A 213 -9.98 3.34 -5.84
CA ARG A 213 -10.87 2.99 -4.73
C ARG A 213 -10.11 2.98 -3.42
N GLN A 214 -10.68 3.64 -2.42
CA GLN A 214 -10.28 3.54 -1.03
C GLN A 214 -10.37 2.07 -0.60
N GLN A 215 -9.28 1.54 -0.05
CA GLN A 215 -9.15 0.14 0.40
C GLN A 215 -8.59 0.01 1.82
N ASN A 216 -8.46 1.12 2.57
CA ASN A 216 -8.04 1.10 3.96
C ASN A 216 -9.24 0.95 4.91
N SER A 217 -9.28 -0.12 5.71
CA SER A 217 -10.26 -0.35 6.77
C SER A 217 -9.66 -0.29 8.19
N VAL A 218 -8.38 0.05 8.33
CA VAL A 218 -7.68 0.14 9.62
C VAL A 218 -8.18 1.37 10.38
N ARG A 219 -9.06 1.14 11.36
CA ARG A 219 -9.66 2.21 12.16
C ARG A 219 -8.72 2.75 13.25
N PRO A 220 -8.96 3.99 13.75
CA PRO A 220 -8.23 4.54 14.88
C PRO A 220 -8.42 3.72 16.16
N SER A 221 -7.50 3.89 17.12
CA SER A 221 -7.52 3.15 18.40
C SER A 221 -8.74 3.45 19.28
N ASN A 222 -9.27 4.68 19.17
CA ASN A 222 -10.49 5.13 19.83
C ASN A 222 -11.65 5.06 18.82
N PRO A 223 -12.68 4.22 19.02
CA PRO A 223 -13.73 3.99 18.02
C PRO A 223 -14.67 5.18 17.79
N ASN A 224 -14.52 6.26 18.57
CA ASN A 224 -15.24 7.52 18.36
C ASN A 224 -14.55 8.43 17.33
N TYR A 225 -13.36 8.06 16.84
CA TYR A 225 -12.68 8.78 15.76
C TYR A 225 -12.98 8.15 14.40
N ASN A 226 -13.18 9.03 13.42
CA ASN A 226 -13.39 8.65 12.03
C ASN A 226 -12.08 8.17 11.40
N LEU A 227 -12.19 7.38 10.33
CA LEU A 227 -11.04 7.15 9.46
C LEU A 227 -10.72 8.43 8.69
N LEU A 228 -9.47 8.89 8.75
CA LEU A 228 -8.97 10.10 8.06
C LEU A 228 -7.79 9.75 7.14
N ASP A 229 -7.01 8.76 7.55
CA ASP A 229 -5.85 8.20 6.85
C ASP A 229 -6.33 7.19 5.78
N PHE A 230 -6.22 7.55 4.50
CA PHE A 230 -6.71 6.73 3.39
C PHE A 230 -5.54 6.12 2.60
N ALA A 231 -5.79 4.95 2.03
CA ALA A 231 -5.02 4.38 0.93
C ALA A 231 -6.02 3.99 -0.17
N ALA A 232 -5.85 4.54 -1.38
CA ALA A 232 -6.76 4.35 -2.51
C ALA A 232 -5.97 4.09 -3.81
N ALA A 233 -6.42 3.15 -4.65
CA ALA A 233 -5.70 2.80 -5.89
C ALA A 233 -6.62 2.25 -7.01
N ASN A 234 -6.13 2.28 -8.26
CA ASN A 234 -6.78 1.64 -9.45
C ASN A 234 -6.35 0.17 -9.64
N PHE A 235 -5.97 -0.49 -8.54
CA PHE A 235 -5.62 -1.90 -8.43
C PHE A 235 -5.84 -2.40 -6.98
N PRO A 236 -5.91 -3.72 -6.74
CA PRO A 236 -6.14 -4.28 -5.40
C PRO A 236 -4.98 -4.00 -4.43
N LEU A 237 -5.31 -3.58 -3.21
CA LEU A 237 -4.38 -3.35 -2.09
C LEU A 237 -4.69 -4.28 -0.92
N SER A 238 -3.67 -4.89 -0.32
CA SER A 238 -3.76 -5.45 1.03
C SER A 238 -3.32 -4.40 2.04
N VAL A 239 -4.27 -3.77 2.73
CA VAL A 239 -4.01 -2.75 3.76
C VAL A 239 -4.20 -3.36 5.15
N LYS A 240 -3.20 -3.20 6.03
CA LYS A 240 -3.21 -3.74 7.40
C LYS A 240 -2.65 -2.73 8.40
N TRP A 241 -3.02 -2.86 9.66
CA TRP A 241 -2.38 -2.11 10.74
C TRP A 241 -0.93 -2.56 10.89
N GLU A 242 -0.05 -1.60 11.17
CA GLU A 242 1.38 -1.81 11.38
C GLU A 242 1.82 -1.00 12.61
N PRO A 243 2.73 -1.50 13.48
CA PRO A 243 3.23 -0.71 14.62
C PRO A 243 3.90 0.60 14.16
N GLY A 244 3.60 1.72 14.80
CA GLY A 244 4.19 3.01 14.47
C GLY A 244 5.73 3.01 14.51
N MET A 245 6.39 3.69 13.58
CA MET A 245 7.83 4.03 13.67
C MET A 245 8.07 5.09 14.74
N VAL A 246 7.11 6.00 14.91
CA VAL A 246 6.98 6.82 16.13
C VAL A 246 5.69 6.46 16.86
N SER A 247 5.54 6.87 18.11
CA SER A 247 4.28 6.68 18.84
C SER A 247 3.12 7.34 18.06
N PRO A 248 2.09 6.56 17.64
CA PRO A 248 1.01 7.06 16.80
C PRO A 248 0.06 7.97 17.60
N ASP A 249 -0.70 8.80 16.88
CA ASP A 249 -1.81 9.56 17.44
C ASP A 249 -3.04 8.64 17.62
N GLU A 250 -3.89 8.89 18.61
CA GLU A 250 -5.09 8.07 18.83
C GLU A 250 -6.04 8.04 17.61
N LYS A 251 -6.03 9.10 16.81
CA LYS A 251 -6.82 9.28 15.57
C LYS A 251 -6.18 8.66 14.33
N HIS A 252 -4.85 8.52 14.30
CA HIS A 252 -4.10 8.25 13.07
C HIS A 252 -3.33 6.93 13.18
N PRO A 253 -3.96 5.79 12.84
CA PRO A 253 -3.28 4.50 12.85
C PRO A 253 -2.22 4.44 11.74
N SER A 254 -1.06 3.86 12.06
CA SER A 254 -0.06 3.54 11.04
C SER A 254 -0.49 2.29 10.27
N ILE A 255 -0.25 2.28 8.96
CA ILE A 255 -0.68 1.20 8.06
C ILE A 255 0.46 0.70 7.20
N LEU A 256 0.41 -0.59 6.87
CA LEU A 256 1.21 -1.22 5.84
C LEU A 256 0.28 -1.56 4.66
N VAL A 257 0.61 -1.03 3.49
CA VAL A 257 -0.01 -1.36 2.20
C VAL A 257 0.91 -2.33 1.47
N ARG A 258 0.36 -3.43 0.96
CA ARG A 258 1.05 -4.44 0.14
C ARG A 258 0.29 -4.74 -1.14
N PHE A 259 1.02 -4.95 -2.22
CA PHE A 259 0.51 -5.48 -3.49
C PHE A 259 1.66 -6.15 -4.26
N SER A 260 1.36 -7.21 -5.00
CA SER A 260 2.37 -7.89 -5.81
C SER A 260 2.65 -7.12 -7.11
N LYS A 261 3.92 -7.01 -7.51
CA LYS A 261 4.32 -6.42 -8.80
C LYS A 261 3.65 -7.07 -10.01
N GLY A 262 3.29 -8.35 -9.92
CA GLY A 262 2.72 -9.11 -11.04
C GLY A 262 1.39 -8.53 -11.57
N ILE A 263 0.62 -7.83 -10.74
CA ILE A 263 -0.70 -7.27 -11.13
C ILE A 263 -0.61 -6.16 -12.20
N PHE A 264 0.60 -5.72 -12.55
CA PHE A 264 0.85 -4.72 -13.60
C PHE A 264 1.25 -5.33 -14.94
N GLN A 265 1.66 -6.61 -14.98
CA GLN A 265 2.06 -7.31 -16.20
C GLN A 265 0.84 -7.61 -17.09
N ASP A 266 -0.28 -7.98 -16.47
CA ASP A 266 -1.54 -8.32 -17.16
C ASP A 266 -2.24 -7.13 -17.83
N LYS A 267 -1.83 -5.87 -17.53
CA LYS A 267 -2.45 -4.68 -18.12
C LYS A 267 -2.06 -4.45 -19.59
N TYR A 268 -0.90 -4.93 -20.04
CA TYR A 268 -0.47 -4.82 -21.43
C TYR A 268 -0.97 -5.97 -22.32
N SER A 269 -1.07 -7.19 -21.78
CA SER A 269 -1.56 -8.35 -22.54
C SER A 269 -3.01 -8.20 -23.00
N PHE A 270 -3.82 -7.42 -22.27
CA PHE A 270 -5.19 -7.08 -22.68
C PHE A 270 -5.27 -6.10 -23.87
N LEU A 271 -4.23 -5.26 -24.07
CA LEU A 271 -4.17 -4.29 -25.17
C LEU A 271 -3.56 -4.89 -26.45
N GLY A 272 -2.70 -5.91 -26.34
CA GLY A 272 -2.11 -6.60 -27.48
C GLY A 272 -3.11 -7.40 -28.33
N ASN A 273 -4.30 -7.70 -27.80
CA ASN A 273 -5.32 -8.53 -28.45
C ASN A 273 -6.39 -7.72 -29.22
N THR A 274 -6.26 -6.39 -29.32
CA THR A 274 -7.26 -5.52 -29.98
C THR A 274 -6.82 -4.94 -31.34
N GLU A 275 -5.70 -5.37 -31.92
CA GLU A 275 -5.21 -4.90 -33.23
C GLU A 275 -5.15 -6.00 -34.32
N THR A 276 -6.10 -6.94 -34.33
CA THR A 276 -6.34 -7.84 -35.49
C THR A 276 -7.82 -8.17 -35.72
N GLU A 277 -8.56 -7.29 -36.42
CA GLU A 277 -9.72 -7.63 -37.27
C GLU A 277 -9.95 -6.53 -38.33
#